data_AF-A0AAV7B8F5-F1
#
_entry.id   AF-A0AAV7B8F5-F1
#
_cell.length_a   1.000
_cell.length_b   1.000
_cell.length_c   1.000
_cell.angle_alpha   90.00
_cell.angle_beta   90.00
_cell.angle_gamma   90.00
#
_symmetry.space_group_name_H-M   'P 1'
#
loop_
_entity.id
_entity.type
_entity.pdbx_description
1 polymer ?
#
loop_
_entity_poly.entity_id
_entity_poly.type
_entity_poly.pdbx_seq_one_letter_code
_entity_poly.pdbx_strand_id
1 'polypeptide(L)'
;MAEPNPAEQIRQDFAPPQVAVEDAARAMEAFARGHYSEGRRVVLITSGGTKVPLESRTVRFLDNFSSGRRGAASAEYFLQAGYAVIFLHRHRSMYPYSRRYAATNWLDVLRLHLPSAPGDDAPRVEAEQSQLPGIVQILQDYKSMKESGRLLPIEFSTLSDYLHLLLAAAQALSPLGSSAMFYLAAAVSDFYIPASEIPEHKIQSSSGPLQVVKGVD
;
A
#
# COMPACT_ATOMS: atom_id res chain seq x y z
N MET A 1 2.15 -7.20 -35.91
CA MET A 1 1.09 -6.54 -35.13
C MET A 1 1.78 -5.68 -34.10
N ALA A 2 1.40 -4.40 -33.97
CA ALA A 2 1.90 -3.57 -32.87
C ALA A 2 1.35 -4.15 -31.56
N GLU A 3 2.18 -4.28 -30.53
CA GLU A 3 1.70 -4.62 -29.19
C GLU A 3 0.70 -3.56 -28.72
N PRO A 4 -0.44 -3.96 -28.12
CA PRO A 4 -1.43 -3.02 -27.64
C PRO A 4 -0.83 -2.10 -26.57
N ASN A 5 -1.28 -0.84 -26.54
CA ASN A 5 -0.87 0.13 -25.53
C ASN A 5 -1.27 -0.40 -24.13
N PRO A 6 -0.33 -0.59 -23.18
CA PRO A 6 -0.64 -1.12 -21.86
C PRO A 6 -1.71 -0.32 -21.10
N ALA A 7 -1.77 1.00 -21.31
CA ALA A 7 -2.78 1.85 -20.69
C ALA A 7 -4.18 1.66 -21.31
N GLU A 8 -4.27 1.26 -22.58
CA GLU A 8 -5.55 0.90 -23.22
C GLU A 8 -6.01 -0.48 -22.75
N GLN A 9 -5.09 -1.43 -22.67
CA GLN A 9 -5.39 -2.78 -22.18
C GLN A 9 -5.88 -2.77 -20.73
N ILE A 10 -5.21 -2.03 -19.84
CA ILE A 10 -5.65 -1.89 -18.43
C ILE A 10 -7.07 -1.31 -18.36
N ARG A 11 -7.39 -0.30 -19.19
CA ARG A 11 -8.72 0.32 -19.23
C ARG A 11 -9.81 -0.61 -19.78
N GLN A 12 -9.46 -1.52 -20.69
CA GLN A 12 -10.39 -2.51 -21.25
C GLN A 12 -10.67 -3.63 -20.25
N ASP A 13 -9.62 -4.15 -19.63
CA ASP A 13 -9.69 -5.37 -18.83
C ASP A 13 -10.11 -5.14 -17.39
N PHE A 14 -9.83 -3.94 -16.86
CA PHE A 14 -10.08 -3.60 -15.46
C PHE A 14 -11.00 -2.38 -15.37
N ALA A 15 -12.19 -2.57 -14.81
CA ALA A 15 -13.09 -1.47 -14.51
C ALA A 15 -12.41 -0.49 -13.52
N PRO A 16 -12.32 0.82 -13.83
CA PRO A 16 -11.60 1.76 -12.99
C PRO A 16 -12.47 2.27 -11.82
N PRO A 17 -11.92 2.37 -10.59
CA PRO A 17 -12.41 3.32 -9.60
C PRO A 17 -11.82 4.70 -9.90
N GLN A 18 -12.40 5.40 -10.89
CA GLN A 18 -11.77 6.57 -11.54
C GLN A 18 -11.39 7.68 -10.54
N VAL A 19 -12.29 8.05 -9.62
CA VAL A 19 -12.07 9.22 -8.75
C VAL A 19 -10.89 9.03 -7.79
N ALA A 20 -10.82 7.90 -7.10
CA ALA A 20 -9.75 7.64 -6.12
C ALA A 20 -8.37 7.50 -6.78
N VAL A 21 -8.33 6.91 -7.97
CA VAL A 21 -7.10 6.80 -8.77
C VAL A 21 -6.63 8.17 -9.25
N GLU A 22 -7.55 9.03 -9.71
CA GLU A 22 -7.22 10.39 -10.14
C GLU A 22 -6.70 11.26 -8.99
N ASP A 23 -7.32 11.16 -7.80
CA ASP A 23 -6.83 11.83 -6.59
C ASP A 23 -5.42 11.36 -6.21
N ALA A 24 -5.20 10.04 -6.24
CA ALA A 24 -3.89 9.46 -5.98
C ALA A 24 -2.85 9.91 -7.02
N ALA A 25 -3.22 9.98 -8.31
CA ALA A 25 -2.34 10.45 -9.38
C ALA A 25 -1.89 11.89 -9.14
N ARG A 26 -2.84 12.80 -8.83
CA ARG A 26 -2.54 14.20 -8.48
C ARG A 26 -1.63 14.30 -7.26
N ALA A 27 -1.90 13.49 -6.23
CA ALA A 27 -1.07 13.46 -5.03
C ALA A 27 0.37 12.98 -5.31
N MET A 28 0.52 11.92 -6.11
CA MET A 28 1.82 11.40 -6.52
C MET A 28 2.61 12.41 -7.35
N GLU A 29 1.96 13.08 -8.30
CA GLU A 29 2.58 14.11 -9.14
C GLU A 29 3.05 15.31 -8.29
N ALA A 30 2.17 15.84 -7.43
CA ALA A 30 2.50 16.95 -6.55
C ALA A 30 3.65 16.60 -5.61
N PHE A 31 3.63 15.41 -5.02
CA PHE A 31 4.67 14.91 -4.13
C PHE A 31 6.01 14.73 -4.85
N ALA A 32 6.00 14.08 -6.02
CA ALA A 32 7.20 13.83 -6.80
C ALA A 32 7.85 15.14 -7.26
N ARG A 33 7.04 16.07 -7.80
CA ARG A 33 7.51 17.38 -8.25
C ARG A 33 8.07 18.23 -7.10
N GLY A 34 7.40 18.25 -5.95
CA GLY A 34 7.86 18.98 -4.77
C GLY A 34 9.24 18.51 -4.32
N HIS A 35 9.39 17.22 -4.05
CA HIS A 35 10.67 16.65 -3.60
C HIS A 35 11.77 16.74 -4.65
N TYR A 36 11.43 16.60 -5.93
CA TYR A 36 12.39 16.80 -7.02
C TYR A 36 12.91 18.24 -7.09
N SER A 37 12.04 19.24 -6.90
CA SER A 37 12.45 20.65 -6.88
C SER A 37 13.40 20.99 -5.71
N GLU A 38 13.35 20.20 -4.63
CA GLU A 38 14.27 20.28 -3.50
C GLU A 38 15.54 19.42 -3.69
N GLY A 39 15.77 18.88 -4.89
CA GLY A 39 16.95 18.07 -5.21
C GLY A 39 16.92 16.65 -4.65
N ARG A 40 15.76 16.16 -4.18
CA ARG A 40 15.62 14.80 -3.63
C ARG A 40 15.28 13.79 -4.71
N ARG A 41 15.81 12.58 -4.55
CA ARG A 41 15.40 11.41 -5.33
C ARG A 41 14.09 10.85 -4.79
N VAL A 42 13.25 10.34 -5.70
CA VAL A 42 11.94 9.78 -5.36
C VAL A 42 11.94 8.30 -5.72
N VAL A 43 11.47 7.45 -4.80
CA VAL A 43 11.29 6.02 -5.05
C VAL A 43 9.82 5.64 -4.90
N LEU A 44 9.28 4.94 -5.89
CA LEU A 44 8.04 4.19 -5.74
C LEU A 44 8.38 2.81 -5.17
N ILE A 45 7.76 2.46 -4.05
CA ILE A 45 7.82 1.12 -3.46
C ILE A 45 6.44 0.51 -3.56
N THR A 46 6.35 -0.68 -4.16
CA THR A 46 5.14 -1.50 -4.09
C THR A 46 5.26 -2.56 -3.00
N SER A 47 4.21 -2.77 -2.20
CA SER A 47 4.27 -3.69 -1.04
C SER A 47 2.95 -4.42 -0.77
N GLY A 48 3.03 -5.66 -0.32
CA GLY A 48 1.86 -6.50 -0.04
C GLY A 48 1.34 -7.25 -1.28
N GLY A 49 0.24 -7.98 -1.11
CA GLY A 49 -0.37 -8.83 -2.13
C GLY A 49 -1.54 -8.19 -2.85
N THR A 50 -1.74 -8.50 -4.13
CA THR A 50 -2.99 -8.19 -4.84
C THR A 50 -4.01 -9.30 -4.64
N LYS A 51 -5.29 -8.93 -4.68
CA LYS A 51 -6.39 -9.89 -4.79
C LYS A 51 -7.13 -9.75 -6.12
N VAL A 52 -7.66 -10.85 -6.62
CA VAL A 52 -8.48 -10.90 -7.83
C VAL A 52 -9.89 -11.34 -7.44
N PRO A 53 -10.91 -10.49 -7.64
CA PRO A 53 -12.29 -10.86 -7.35
C PRO A 53 -12.78 -11.95 -8.33
N LEU A 54 -13.56 -12.90 -7.82
CA LEU A 54 -14.23 -13.91 -8.67
C LEU A 54 -15.63 -13.47 -9.09
N GLU A 55 -16.18 -12.43 -8.44
CA GLU A 55 -17.50 -11.86 -8.69
C GLU A 55 -17.44 -10.32 -8.59
N SER A 56 -18.27 -9.59 -9.36
CA SER A 56 -18.26 -8.12 -9.32
C SER A 56 -18.78 -7.59 -7.97
N ARG A 57 -19.80 -8.24 -7.39
CA ARG A 57 -20.17 -8.11 -5.98
C ARG A 57 -19.36 -9.11 -5.16
N THR A 58 -18.09 -8.77 -4.97
CA THR A 58 -17.08 -9.71 -4.49
C THR A 58 -17.41 -10.30 -3.13
N VAL A 59 -17.55 -11.63 -3.09
CA VAL A 59 -17.57 -12.43 -1.85
C VAL A 59 -16.31 -13.27 -1.77
N ARG A 60 -15.83 -13.78 -2.91
CA ARG A 60 -14.64 -14.63 -3.02
C ARG A 60 -13.57 -13.97 -3.89
N PHE A 61 -12.32 -14.24 -3.58
CA PHE A 61 -11.18 -13.72 -4.31
C PHE A 61 -9.99 -14.68 -4.23
N LEU A 62 -9.12 -14.61 -5.24
CA LEU A 62 -7.78 -15.19 -5.21
C LEU A 62 -6.83 -14.16 -4.59
N ASP A 63 -5.96 -14.56 -3.68
CA ASP A 63 -5.05 -13.66 -2.95
C ASP A 63 -3.60 -14.12 -3.14
N ASN A 64 -2.75 -13.22 -3.63
CA ASN A 64 -1.31 -13.46 -3.69
C ASN A 64 -0.70 -13.07 -2.35
N PHE A 65 -0.38 -14.06 -1.52
CA PHE A 65 0.05 -13.80 -0.15
C PHE A 65 1.36 -13.01 -0.07
N SER A 66 1.30 -11.85 0.57
CA SER A 66 2.47 -11.10 1.01
C SER A 66 2.11 -10.22 2.21
N SER A 67 2.85 -10.37 3.31
CA SER A 67 2.68 -9.55 4.51
C SER A 67 3.08 -8.09 4.32
N GLY A 68 3.83 -7.76 3.25
CA GLY A 68 4.38 -6.43 3.04
C GLY A 68 5.65 -6.11 3.85
N ARG A 69 6.20 -7.09 4.60
CA ARG A 69 7.37 -6.89 5.47
C ARG A 69 8.56 -6.28 4.73
N ARG A 70 8.88 -6.82 3.54
CA ARG A 70 10.03 -6.37 2.74
C ARG A 70 9.84 -4.92 2.28
N GLY A 71 8.71 -4.61 1.62
CA GLY A 71 8.46 -3.25 1.15
C GLY A 71 8.43 -2.22 2.28
N ALA A 72 7.79 -2.54 3.40
CA ALA A 72 7.74 -1.65 4.56
C ALA A 72 9.12 -1.42 5.19
N ALA A 73 9.96 -2.46 5.28
CA ALA A 73 11.34 -2.32 5.73
C ALA A 73 12.18 -1.50 4.73
N SER A 74 12.07 -1.78 3.43
CA SER A 74 12.77 -1.04 2.40
C SER A 74 12.42 0.45 2.42
N ALA A 75 11.16 0.81 2.68
CA ALA A 75 10.74 2.20 2.83
C ALA A 75 11.51 2.92 3.95
N GLU A 76 11.68 2.28 5.11
CA GLU A 76 12.50 2.85 6.21
C GLU A 76 13.94 3.10 5.75
N TYR A 77 14.57 2.13 5.07
CA TYR A 77 15.94 2.28 4.56
C TYR A 77 16.08 3.39 3.51
N PHE A 78 15.13 3.50 2.57
CA PHE A 78 15.15 4.58 1.59
C PHE A 78 14.95 5.96 2.23
N LEU A 79 14.06 6.06 3.22
CA LEU A 79 13.88 7.28 3.99
C LEU A 79 15.17 7.64 4.75
N GLN A 80 15.86 6.68 5.35
CA GLN A 80 17.16 6.93 6.00
C GLN A 80 18.25 7.34 4.99
N ALA A 81 18.20 6.81 3.77
CA ALA A 81 19.11 7.19 2.68
C ALA A 81 18.77 8.54 2.01
N GLY A 82 17.79 9.29 2.52
CA GLY A 82 17.45 10.63 2.04
C GLY A 82 16.46 10.67 0.87
N TYR A 83 15.86 9.55 0.49
CA TYR A 83 14.82 9.53 -0.54
C TYR A 83 13.49 10.07 0.01
N ALA A 84 12.67 10.57 -0.91
CA ALA A 84 11.22 10.65 -0.73
C ALA A 84 10.58 9.36 -1.26
N VAL A 85 9.60 8.82 -0.53
CA VAL A 85 9.02 7.50 -0.80
C VAL A 85 7.54 7.62 -1.11
N ILE A 86 7.13 7.16 -2.29
CA ILE A 86 5.73 6.81 -2.56
C ILE A 86 5.56 5.35 -2.19
N PHE A 87 4.73 5.07 -1.18
CA PHE A 87 4.51 3.73 -0.65
C PHE A 87 3.15 3.21 -1.09
N LEU A 88 3.11 2.60 -2.27
CA LEU A 88 1.94 1.96 -2.84
C LEU A 88 1.80 0.56 -2.21
N HIS A 89 0.84 0.39 -1.30
CA HIS A 89 0.78 -0.81 -0.47
C HIS A 89 -0.62 -1.37 -0.33
N ARG A 90 -0.70 -2.68 -0.11
CA ARG A 90 -1.98 -3.34 0.14
C ARG A 90 -2.59 -2.83 1.45
N HIS A 91 -3.87 -2.50 1.43
CA HIS A 91 -4.65 -2.21 2.63
C HIS A 91 -4.44 -3.29 3.70
N ARG A 92 -4.14 -2.88 4.94
CA ARG A 92 -3.82 -3.76 6.09
C ARG A 92 -2.58 -4.65 5.92
N SER A 93 -1.68 -4.37 4.97
CA SER A 93 -0.33 -4.94 4.99
C SER A 93 0.57 -4.20 5.99
N MET A 94 1.78 -4.72 6.21
CA MET A 94 2.75 -4.05 7.07
C MET A 94 3.07 -2.64 6.55
N TYR A 95 3.09 -1.68 7.48
CA TYR A 95 3.36 -0.28 7.21
C TYR A 95 4.74 0.12 7.79
N PRO A 96 5.50 1.03 7.15
CA PRO A 96 6.81 1.45 7.63
C PRO A 96 6.75 1.93 9.09
N TYR A 97 7.78 1.62 9.87
CA TYR A 97 7.88 1.88 11.32
C TYR A 97 6.96 1.01 12.17
N SER A 98 5.65 1.06 11.96
CA SER A 98 4.67 0.32 12.77
C SER A 98 4.74 -1.20 12.59
N ARG A 99 5.28 -1.68 11.45
CA ARG A 99 5.52 -3.11 11.20
C ARG A 99 6.28 -3.84 12.31
N ARG A 100 7.11 -3.13 13.09
CA ARG A 100 7.91 -3.71 14.18
C ARG A 100 7.06 -4.15 15.36
N TYR A 101 5.87 -3.56 15.50
CA TYR A 101 4.93 -3.81 16.59
C TYR A 101 3.60 -4.39 16.07
N ALA A 102 3.59 -4.91 14.84
CA ALA A 102 2.36 -5.42 14.21
C ALA A 102 1.73 -6.61 14.94
N ALA A 103 2.53 -7.36 15.72
CA ALA A 103 2.05 -8.48 16.54
C ALA A 103 1.82 -8.08 18.00
N THR A 104 2.10 -6.83 18.37
CA THR A 104 1.94 -6.35 19.75
C THR A 104 0.48 -6.05 20.03
N ASN A 105 -0.05 -6.65 21.08
CA ASN A 105 -1.32 -6.20 21.65
C ASN A 105 -1.06 -4.95 22.50
N TRP A 106 -1.54 -3.80 22.05
CA TRP A 106 -1.29 -2.52 22.70
C TRP A 106 -1.83 -2.46 24.13
N LEU A 107 -2.88 -3.21 24.48
CA LEU A 107 -3.43 -3.22 25.84
C LEU A 107 -2.48 -3.87 26.86
N ASP A 108 -1.56 -4.74 26.42
CA ASP A 108 -0.57 -5.37 27.31
C ASP A 108 0.60 -4.40 27.62
N VAL A 109 0.84 -3.45 26.70
CA VAL A 109 1.95 -2.49 26.77
C VAL A 109 1.56 -1.18 27.43
N LEU A 110 0.32 -0.74 27.26
CA LEU A 110 -0.16 0.53 27.79
C LEU A 110 -0.47 0.42 29.29
N ARG A 111 -0.18 1.49 30.03
CA ARG A 111 -0.44 1.64 31.47
C ARG A 111 -1.30 2.87 31.66
N LEU A 112 -2.40 2.69 32.39
CA LEU A 112 -3.32 3.77 32.74
C LEU A 112 -2.96 4.32 34.12
N HIS A 113 -2.65 5.61 34.17
CA HIS A 113 -2.42 6.36 35.39
C HIS A 113 -3.63 7.25 35.65
N LEU A 114 -4.39 6.91 36.70
CA LEU A 114 -5.57 7.67 37.10
C LEU A 114 -5.20 8.69 38.18
N PRO A 115 -5.83 9.88 38.18
CA PRO A 115 -5.67 10.85 39.25
C PRO A 115 -6.11 10.22 40.58
N SER A 116 -5.32 10.42 41.64
CA SER A 116 -5.61 9.83 42.95
C SER A 116 -6.51 10.72 43.82
N ALA A 117 -6.67 11.99 43.46
CA ALA A 117 -7.50 12.96 44.19
C ALA A 117 -8.18 13.97 43.25
N PRO A 118 -9.30 14.60 43.68
CA PRO A 118 -9.91 15.71 42.95
C PRO A 118 -8.97 16.93 42.96
N GLY A 119 -8.53 17.37 41.79
CA GLY A 119 -7.55 18.47 41.61
C GLY A 119 -6.18 18.02 41.13
N ASP A 120 -5.95 16.71 41.02
CA ASP A 120 -4.74 16.10 40.48
C ASP A 120 -4.78 16.04 38.93
N ASP A 121 -3.62 15.87 38.31
CA ASP A 121 -3.41 15.90 36.85
C ASP A 121 -4.37 14.95 36.08
N ALA A 122 -4.75 15.30 34.84
CA ALA A 122 -5.67 14.51 34.01
C ALA A 122 -5.19 13.06 33.80
N PRO A 123 -6.08 12.06 33.56
CA PRO A 123 -5.68 10.68 33.28
C PRO A 123 -4.60 10.59 32.19
N ARG A 124 -3.56 9.80 32.44
CA ARG A 124 -2.44 9.61 31.52
C ARG A 124 -2.32 8.17 31.10
N VAL A 125 -1.90 7.97 29.85
CA VAL A 125 -1.57 6.64 29.31
C VAL A 125 -0.09 6.65 28.95
N GLU A 126 0.66 5.73 29.55
CA GLU A 126 2.08 5.55 29.29
C GLU A 126 2.33 4.18 28.63
N ALA A 127 3.41 4.04 27.88
CA ALA A 127 3.78 2.79 27.24
C ALA A 127 4.98 2.17 27.95
N GLU A 128 4.90 0.88 28.26
CA GLU A 128 6.03 0.16 28.84
C GLU A 128 7.12 -0.09 27.79
N GLN A 129 8.15 0.75 27.82
CA GLN A 129 9.22 0.78 26.82
C GLN A 129 10.00 -0.54 26.70
N SER A 130 10.12 -1.31 27.79
CA SER A 130 10.80 -2.61 27.77
C SER A 130 10.10 -3.63 26.86
N GLN A 131 8.80 -3.47 26.62
CA GLN A 131 8.01 -4.29 25.70
C GLN A 131 8.01 -3.78 24.26
N LEU A 132 8.65 -2.64 24.00
CA LEU A 132 8.72 -2.02 22.67
C LEU A 132 10.20 -1.79 22.25
N PRO A 133 10.89 -2.83 21.77
CA PRO A 133 12.30 -2.76 21.41
C PRO A 133 12.58 -1.67 20.36
N GLY A 134 13.44 -0.71 20.70
CA GLY A 134 13.85 0.36 19.79
C GLY A 134 12.81 1.48 19.58
N ILE A 135 11.76 1.55 20.39
CA ILE A 135 10.66 2.51 20.21
C ILE A 135 11.10 3.98 20.18
N VAL A 136 12.09 4.37 20.99
CA VAL A 136 12.58 5.76 21.02
C VAL A 136 13.12 6.17 19.66
N GLN A 137 14.04 5.39 19.08
CA GLN A 137 14.60 5.68 17.76
C GLN A 137 13.51 5.65 16.68
N ILE A 138 12.62 4.65 16.72
CA ILE A 138 11.54 4.53 15.74
C ILE A 138 10.57 5.72 15.80
N LEU A 139 10.26 6.22 16.99
CA LEU A 139 9.44 7.42 17.15
C LEU A 139 10.16 8.68 16.65
N GLN A 140 11.46 8.81 16.91
CA GLN A 140 12.27 9.91 16.38
C GLN A 140 12.30 9.90 14.84
N ASP A 141 12.59 8.75 14.24
CA ASP A 141 12.62 8.58 12.78
C ASP A 141 11.24 8.84 12.15
N TYR A 142 10.17 8.31 12.76
CA TYR A 142 8.80 8.52 12.30
C TYR A 142 8.39 10.00 12.38
N LYS A 143 8.70 10.69 13.48
CA LYS A 143 8.43 12.14 13.62
C LYS A 143 9.20 12.94 12.58
N SER A 144 10.50 12.70 12.43
CA SER A 144 11.33 13.35 11.41
C SER A 144 10.79 13.12 10.00
N MET A 145 10.36 11.89 9.68
CA MET A 145 9.72 11.58 8.39
C MET A 145 8.42 12.37 8.19
N LYS A 146 7.58 12.48 9.22
CA LYS A 146 6.30 13.22 9.15
C LYS A 146 6.52 14.71 9.00
N GLU A 147 7.45 15.29 9.76
CA GLU A 147 7.81 16.71 9.70
C GLU A 147 8.40 17.09 8.33
N SER A 148 9.23 16.22 7.76
CA SER A 148 9.82 16.43 6.43
C SER A 148 8.90 16.03 5.26
N GLY A 149 7.72 15.46 5.54
CA GLY A 149 6.74 15.08 4.51
C GLY A 149 7.29 14.11 3.46
N ARG A 150 8.20 13.20 3.83
CA ARG A 150 8.95 12.34 2.86
C ARG A 150 8.29 11.00 2.54
N LEU A 151 7.10 10.72 3.06
CA LEU A 151 6.37 9.48 2.80
C LEU A 151 4.95 9.80 2.31
N LEU A 152 4.62 9.35 1.11
CA LEU A 152 3.27 9.37 0.56
C LEU A 152 2.70 7.94 0.54
N PRO A 153 1.86 7.55 1.51
CA PRO A 153 1.22 6.25 1.50
C PRO A 153 0.00 6.25 0.58
N ILE A 154 -0.08 5.29 -0.34
CA ILE A 154 -1.25 5.05 -1.19
C ILE A 154 -1.66 3.60 -1.02
N GLU A 155 -2.95 3.35 -0.79
CA GLU A 155 -3.48 2.01 -0.58
C GLU A 155 -4.06 1.42 -1.87
N PHE A 156 -3.83 0.11 -2.07
CA PHE A 156 -4.55 -0.70 -3.05
C PHE A 156 -5.14 -1.94 -2.37
N SER A 157 -6.11 -2.60 -3.00
CA SER A 157 -6.63 -3.88 -2.52
C SER A 157 -6.64 -4.94 -3.61
N THR A 158 -7.11 -4.57 -4.80
CA THR A 158 -7.25 -5.47 -5.94
C THR A 158 -6.10 -5.33 -6.93
N LEU A 159 -5.98 -6.30 -7.85
CA LEU A 159 -5.11 -6.17 -9.01
C LEU A 159 -5.46 -4.95 -9.87
N SER A 160 -6.75 -4.66 -10.05
CA SER A 160 -7.22 -3.46 -10.78
C SER A 160 -6.67 -2.18 -10.16
N ASP A 161 -6.86 -2.01 -8.84
CA ASP A 161 -6.35 -0.83 -8.11
C ASP A 161 -4.85 -0.70 -8.30
N TYR A 162 -4.13 -1.81 -8.11
CA TYR A 162 -2.68 -1.86 -8.22
C TYR A 162 -2.19 -1.39 -9.60
N LEU A 163 -2.76 -1.92 -10.68
CA LEU A 163 -2.33 -1.59 -12.05
C LEU A 163 -2.62 -0.13 -12.40
N HIS A 164 -3.80 0.37 -12.05
CA HIS A 164 -4.16 1.78 -12.27
C HIS A 164 -3.28 2.75 -11.48
N LEU A 165 -3.03 2.44 -10.19
CA LEU A 165 -2.19 3.27 -9.33
C LEU A 165 -0.70 3.17 -9.71
N LEU A 166 -0.23 2.01 -10.19
CA LEU A 166 1.12 1.84 -10.71
C LEU A 166 1.32 2.65 -11.99
N LEU A 167 0.36 2.65 -12.90
CA LEU A 167 0.39 3.47 -14.11
C LEU A 167 0.42 4.96 -13.76
N ALA A 168 -0.45 5.40 -12.84
CA ALA A 168 -0.45 6.78 -12.34
C ALA A 168 0.91 7.17 -11.71
N ALA A 169 1.49 6.28 -10.90
CA ALA A 169 2.81 6.50 -10.30
C ALA A 169 3.91 6.58 -11.37
N ALA A 170 3.86 5.72 -12.40
CA ALA A 170 4.78 5.75 -13.52
C ALA A 170 4.74 7.09 -14.26
N GLN A 171 3.53 7.59 -14.53
CA GLN A 171 3.33 8.89 -15.18
C GLN A 171 3.82 10.03 -14.29
N ALA A 172 3.52 10.02 -12.99
CA ALA A 172 3.95 11.03 -12.03
C ALA A 172 5.49 11.09 -11.88
N LEU A 173 6.18 9.95 -11.98
CA LEU A 173 7.64 9.86 -11.83
C LEU A 173 8.40 10.06 -13.16
N SER A 174 7.73 9.92 -14.31
CA SER A 174 8.37 10.06 -15.62
C SER A 174 9.17 11.36 -15.80
N PRO A 175 8.71 12.55 -15.35
CA PRO A 175 9.46 13.79 -15.51
C PRO A 175 10.77 13.86 -14.71
N LEU A 176 10.95 13.02 -13.69
CA LEU A 176 12.12 13.02 -12.81
C LEU A 176 13.34 12.30 -13.44
N GLY A 177 13.14 11.53 -14.52
CA GLY A 177 14.19 10.79 -15.20
C GLY A 177 15.02 9.92 -14.23
N SER A 178 16.34 10.08 -14.24
CA SER A 178 17.28 9.32 -13.40
C SER A 178 17.14 9.57 -11.88
N SER A 179 16.35 10.56 -11.47
CA SER A 179 16.07 10.84 -10.05
C SER A 179 14.89 10.04 -9.51
N ALA A 180 14.19 9.28 -10.36
CA ALA A 180 13.15 8.34 -9.98
C ALA A 180 13.69 6.90 -9.87
N MET A 181 13.12 6.11 -8.96
CA MET A 181 13.40 4.69 -8.81
C MET A 181 12.10 3.89 -8.60
N PHE A 182 12.04 2.68 -9.15
CA PHE A 182 10.95 1.74 -8.93
C PHE A 182 11.48 0.52 -8.18
N TYR A 183 10.96 0.28 -6.99
CA TYR A 183 11.24 -0.89 -6.17
C TYR A 183 9.96 -1.72 -6.05
N LEU A 184 9.75 -2.62 -7.02
CA LEU A 184 8.52 -3.36 -7.21
C LEU A 184 8.51 -4.65 -6.36
N ALA A 185 8.13 -4.56 -5.09
CA ALA A 185 8.16 -5.67 -4.12
C ALA A 185 6.78 -6.25 -3.76
N ALA A 186 5.71 -5.80 -4.42
CA ALA A 186 4.38 -6.38 -4.29
C ALA A 186 4.30 -7.79 -4.90
N ALA A 187 3.48 -8.66 -4.31
CA ALA A 187 3.12 -9.95 -4.90
C ALA A 187 1.91 -9.74 -5.80
N VAL A 188 2.17 -9.52 -7.08
CA VAL A 188 1.16 -9.25 -8.11
C VAL A 188 0.59 -10.58 -8.61
N SER A 189 -0.72 -10.63 -8.82
CA SER A 189 -1.40 -11.81 -9.35
C SER A 189 -1.07 -12.00 -10.83
N ASP A 190 -0.63 -13.20 -11.19
CA ASP A 190 -0.27 -13.56 -12.57
C ASP A 190 -1.49 -13.82 -13.47
N PHE A 191 -2.64 -14.06 -12.86
CA PHE A 191 -3.91 -14.38 -13.54
C PHE A 191 -5.02 -13.46 -13.05
N TYR A 192 -5.96 -13.14 -13.93
CA TYR A 192 -7.17 -12.38 -13.62
C TYR A 192 -8.34 -12.86 -14.48
N ILE A 193 -9.54 -12.41 -14.13
CA ILE A 193 -10.74 -12.60 -14.95
C ILE A 193 -11.08 -11.22 -15.54
N PRO A 194 -11.14 -11.07 -16.88
CA PRO A 194 -11.51 -9.80 -17.51
C PRO A 194 -12.86 -9.30 -17.00
N ALA A 195 -13.04 -7.98 -16.92
CA ALA A 195 -14.28 -7.38 -16.42
C ALA A 195 -15.53 -7.84 -17.19
N SER A 196 -15.39 -8.15 -18.49
CA SER A 196 -16.46 -8.69 -19.34
C SER A 196 -16.88 -10.12 -19.00
N GLU A 197 -16.04 -10.88 -18.30
CA GLU A 197 -16.23 -12.30 -17.97
C GLU A 197 -16.56 -12.54 -16.50
N ILE A 198 -16.38 -11.53 -15.64
CA ILE A 198 -16.69 -11.64 -14.21
C ILE A 198 -18.21 -11.76 -14.00
N PRO A 199 -18.69 -12.83 -13.33
CA PRO A 199 -20.10 -12.94 -12.96
C PRO A 199 -20.49 -11.86 -11.94
N GLU A 200 -21.70 -11.31 -12.06
CA GLU A 200 -22.13 -10.22 -11.18
C GLU A 200 -22.34 -10.69 -9.72
N HIS A 201 -22.90 -11.89 -9.59
CA HIS A 201 -23.38 -12.42 -8.32
C HIS A 201 -22.55 -13.57 -7.80
N LYS A 202 -22.61 -13.75 -6.48
CA LYS A 202 -21.97 -14.85 -5.74
C LYS A 202 -22.16 -16.18 -6.48
N ILE A 203 -21.06 -16.86 -6.76
CA ILE A 203 -21.10 -18.18 -7.37
C ILE A 203 -21.79 -19.15 -6.40
N GLN A 204 -22.84 -19.83 -6.88
CA GLN A 204 -23.67 -20.73 -6.09
C GLN A 204 -22.93 -22.06 -5.86
N SER A 205 -22.94 -22.54 -4.61
CA SER A 205 -22.26 -23.78 -4.22
C SER A 205 -23.05 -25.05 -4.53
N SER A 206 -24.30 -24.94 -4.97
CA SER A 206 -25.17 -26.07 -5.32
C SER A 206 -24.83 -26.71 -6.68
N SER A 207 -24.02 -26.05 -7.50
CA SER A 207 -23.70 -26.46 -8.88
C SER A 207 -22.47 -27.35 -8.99
N GLY A 208 -21.89 -27.80 -7.87
CA GLY A 208 -20.66 -28.59 -7.83
C GLY A 208 -19.41 -27.78 -7.46
N PRO A 209 -18.21 -28.40 -7.47
CA PRO A 209 -16.97 -27.72 -7.12
C PRO A 209 -16.61 -26.64 -8.16
N LEU A 210 -16.12 -25.50 -7.69
CA LEU A 210 -15.62 -24.43 -8.57
C LEU A 210 -14.41 -24.94 -9.37
N GLN A 211 -14.48 -24.80 -10.70
CA GLN A 211 -13.36 -25.08 -11.59
C GLN A 211 -12.85 -23.76 -12.17
N VAL A 212 -11.56 -23.48 -11.97
CA VAL A 212 -10.85 -22.39 -12.63
C VAL A 212 -9.95 -23.03 -13.67
N VAL A 213 -10.33 -22.90 -14.94
CA VAL A 213 -9.58 -23.43 -16.07
C VAL A 213 -8.92 -22.27 -16.81
N LYS A 214 -7.68 -22.46 -17.23
CA LYS A 214 -7.03 -21.51 -18.15
C LYS A 214 -7.73 -21.65 -19.50
N GLY A 215 -8.22 -20.55 -20.07
CA GLY A 215 -8.71 -20.53 -21.44
C GLY A 215 -7.62 -21.09 -22.36
N VAL A 216 -7.97 -22.09 -23.16
CA VAL A 216 -7.08 -22.59 -24.22
C VAL A 216 -7.35 -21.70 -25.43
N ASP A 217 -6.36 -20.89 -25.81
CA ASP A 217 -6.38 -20.15 -27.08
C ASP A 217 -6.37 -21.11 -28.28
#